data_AF-A0A7U3YD06-F1
#
_entry.id   AF-A0A7U3YD06-F1
#
_cell.length_a   1.000
_cell.length_b   1.000
_cell.length_c   1.000
_cell.angle_alpha   90.00
_cell.angle_beta   90.00
_cell.angle_gamma   90.00
#
_symmetry.space_group_name_H-M   'P 1'
#
loop_
_entity.id
_entity.type
_entity.pdbx_description
1 polymer ?
#
loop_
_entity_poly.entity_id
_entity_poly.type
_entity_poly.pdbx_seq_one_letter_code
_entity_poly.pdbx_strand_id
1 'polypeptide(L)'
;MGQLNMFYHFDVEQDFMYKANTFIQQLNRMSELDAELVHLIHQEMKYGRGQIIDKTNEAVEQYQKRNLLSNDLYKNSMNTAAQRYTNMINDMRGQHITLYYDVIIREKKR
;
A
#
# COMPACT_ATOMS: atom_id res chain seq x y z
N MET A 1 38.87 -11.61 24.47
CA MET A 1 37.67 -11.08 23.79
C MET A 1 36.40 -11.47 24.51
N GLY A 2 35.76 -10.49 25.14
CA GLY A 2 34.37 -10.59 25.59
C GLY A 2 33.42 -10.32 24.43
N GLN A 3 32.14 -10.68 24.62
CA GLN A 3 31.06 -10.40 23.68
C GLN A 3 29.84 -9.85 24.43
N LEU A 4 29.15 -8.89 23.83
CA LEU A 4 27.89 -8.35 24.33
C LEU A 4 26.84 -8.39 23.21
N ASN A 5 25.72 -9.07 23.46
CA ASN A 5 24.57 -9.07 22.57
C ASN A 5 23.58 -8.01 23.06
N MET A 6 23.16 -7.10 22.17
CA MET A 6 22.17 -6.07 22.50
C MET A 6 21.26 -5.81 21.31
N PHE A 7 20.02 -5.40 21.57
CA PHE A 7 19.16 -4.83 20.55
C PHE A 7 19.48 -3.34 20.42
N TYR A 8 19.82 -2.90 19.21
CA TYR A 8 20.21 -1.52 18.95
C TYR A 8 19.32 -0.90 17.89
N HIS A 9 18.85 0.32 18.17
CA HIS A 9 18.10 1.13 17.23
C HIS A 9 19.08 2.08 16.52
N PHE A 10 19.31 1.85 15.23
CA PHE A 10 20.12 2.71 14.38
C PHE A 10 19.41 4.01 13.99
N ASP A 11 18.07 3.99 13.97
CA ASP A 11 17.22 5.13 13.64
C ASP A 11 15.83 4.94 14.26
N VAL A 12 15.01 5.99 14.22
CA VAL A 12 13.64 5.99 14.75
C VAL A 12 12.70 5.26 13.80
N GLU A 13 11.76 4.48 14.32
CA GLU A 13 10.69 3.89 13.51
C GLU A 13 9.86 4.99 12.84
N GLN A 14 9.43 4.74 11.59
CA GLN A 14 8.58 5.67 10.84
C GLN A 14 7.49 4.90 10.10
N ASP A 15 6.37 5.58 9.89
CA ASP A 15 5.28 5.09 9.06
C ASP A 15 5.48 5.49 7.59
N PHE A 16 5.54 4.50 6.69
CA PHE A 16 5.65 4.69 5.25
C PHE A 16 4.37 4.35 4.48
N MET A 17 3.23 4.19 5.16
CA MET A 17 1.92 3.93 4.54
C MET A 17 1.52 5.01 3.53
N TYR A 18 1.98 6.25 3.73
CA TYR A 18 1.73 7.37 2.82
C TYR A 18 2.20 7.11 1.38
N LYS A 19 3.15 6.19 1.17
CA LYS A 19 3.65 5.83 -0.17
C LYS A 19 2.57 5.20 -1.06
N ALA A 20 1.52 4.62 -0.47
CA ALA A 20 0.37 4.10 -1.22
C ALA A 20 -0.59 5.22 -1.69
N ASN A 21 -0.56 6.40 -1.07
CA ASN A 21 -1.61 7.41 -1.21
C ASN A 21 -1.79 7.88 -2.66
N THR A 22 -0.70 8.21 -3.36
CA THR A 22 -0.78 8.70 -4.74
C THR A 22 -1.44 7.67 -5.65
N PHE A 23 -1.10 6.38 -5.50
CA PHE A 23 -1.71 5.32 -6.29
C PHE A 23 -3.20 5.15 -5.98
N ILE A 24 -3.55 5.15 -4.68
CA ILE A 24 -4.95 5.04 -4.23
C ILE A 24 -5.78 6.24 -4.72
N GLN A 25 -5.21 7.44 -4.72
CA GLN A 25 -5.86 8.64 -5.26
C GLN A 25 -6.16 8.50 -6.76
N GLN A 26 -5.24 7.95 -7.54
CA GLN A 26 -5.49 7.68 -8.96
C GLN A 26 -6.59 6.63 -9.15
N LEU A 27 -6.61 5.57 -8.34
CA LEU A 27 -7.69 4.59 -8.36
C LEU A 27 -9.05 5.21 -7.99
N ASN A 28 -9.10 6.07 -6.98
CA ASN A 28 -10.33 6.81 -6.64
C ASN A 28 -10.81 7.64 -7.83
N ARG A 29 -9.89 8.39 -8.47
CA ARG A 29 -10.22 9.20 -9.63
C ARG A 29 -10.73 8.36 -10.79
N MET A 30 -10.15 7.19 -11.03
CA MET A 30 -10.65 6.24 -12.04
C MET A 30 -12.06 5.75 -11.72
N SER A 31 -12.37 5.44 -10.46
CA SER A 31 -13.72 5.04 -10.05
C SER A 31 -14.75 6.16 -10.21
N GLU A 32 -14.38 7.41 -9.94
CA GLU A 32 -15.25 8.57 -10.18
C GLU A 32 -15.58 8.70 -11.67
N LEU A 33 -14.57 8.64 -12.54
CA LEU A 33 -14.74 8.73 -13.99
C LEU A 33 -15.58 7.56 -14.55
N ASP A 34 -15.40 6.35 -14.00
CA ASP A 34 -16.21 5.18 -14.36
C ASP A 34 -17.69 5.38 -13.99
N ALA A 35 -17.96 5.94 -12.81
CA ALA A 35 -19.32 6.27 -12.38
C ALA A 35 -19.96 7.39 -13.23
N GLU A 36 -19.19 8.41 -13.58
CA GLU A 36 -19.62 9.48 -14.50
C GLU A 36 -19.98 8.91 -15.88
N LEU A 37 -19.16 8.02 -16.42
CA LEU A 37 -19.39 7.37 -17.70
C LEU A 37 -20.66 6.50 -17.69
N VAL A 38 -20.84 5.67 -16.66
CA VAL A 38 -22.05 4.85 -16.50
C VAL A 38 -23.28 5.73 -16.43
N HIS A 39 -23.21 6.82 -15.67
CA HIS A 39 -24.32 7.75 -15.55
C HIS A 39 -24.67 8.38 -16.89
N LEU A 40 -23.67 8.84 -17.65
CA LEU A 40 -23.86 9.39 -18.99
C LEU A 40 -24.53 8.39 -19.93
N ILE A 41 -24.06 7.13 -19.96
CA ILE A 41 -24.65 6.10 -20.82
C ILE A 41 -26.11 5.86 -20.45
N HIS A 42 -26.42 5.72 -19.16
CA HIS A 42 -27.81 5.55 -18.72
C HIS A 42 -28.70 6.74 -19.06
N GLN A 43 -28.17 7.96 -19.02
CA GLN A 43 -28.92 9.16 -19.42
C GLN A 43 -29.24 9.16 -20.92
N GLU A 44 -28.25 8.90 -21.77
CA GLU A 44 -28.43 8.85 -23.23
C GLU A 44 -29.40 7.74 -23.66
N MET A 45 -29.35 6.60 -22.97
CA MET A 45 -30.17 5.43 -23.28
C MET A 45 -31.57 5.46 -22.65
N LYS A 46 -31.87 6.44 -21.77
CA LYS A 46 -33.09 6.48 -20.93
C LYS A 46 -34.41 6.35 -21.70
N TYR A 47 -34.47 6.92 -22.91
CA TYR A 47 -35.66 6.89 -23.77
C TYR A 47 -35.54 5.89 -24.92
N GLY A 48 -34.37 5.26 -25.07
CA GLY A 48 -34.13 4.20 -26.03
C GLY A 48 -34.91 2.94 -25.65
N ARG A 49 -35.40 2.21 -26.65
CA ARG A 49 -36.03 0.90 -26.47
C ARG A 49 -35.47 -0.10 -27.48
N GLY A 50 -35.40 -1.35 -27.08
CA GLY A 50 -35.00 -2.46 -27.93
C GLY A 50 -33.75 -3.18 -27.42
N GLN A 51 -33.52 -4.37 -27.98
CA GLN A 51 -32.53 -5.31 -27.48
C GLN A 51 -31.10 -4.75 -27.40
N ILE A 52 -30.73 -3.84 -28.29
CA ILE A 52 -29.39 -3.19 -28.25
C ILE A 52 -29.24 -2.32 -26.99
N ILE A 53 -30.29 -1.58 -26.62
CA ILE A 53 -30.30 -0.72 -25.44
C ILE A 53 -30.19 -1.58 -24.18
N ASP A 54 -31.01 -2.62 -24.10
CA ASP A 54 -31.03 -3.55 -22.97
C ASP A 54 -29.66 -4.21 -22.77
N LYS A 55 -29.05 -4.71 -23.87
CA LYS A 55 -27.72 -5.33 -23.84
C LYS A 55 -26.61 -4.35 -23.49
N THR A 56 -26.74 -3.10 -23.90
CA THR A 56 -25.75 -2.06 -23.57
C THR A 56 -25.78 -1.74 -22.08
N ASN A 57 -26.97 -1.56 -21.50
CA ASN A 57 -27.12 -1.32 -20.06
C ASN A 57 -26.60 -2.50 -19.24
N GLU A 58 -26.96 -3.74 -19.61
CA GLU A 58 -26.43 -4.95 -18.96
C GLU A 58 -24.89 -5.00 -19.01
N ALA A 59 -24.29 -4.69 -20.16
CA ALA A 59 -22.85 -4.70 -20.32
C ALA A 59 -22.18 -3.63 -19.44
N VAL A 60 -22.71 -2.41 -19.43
CA VAL A 60 -22.18 -1.30 -18.63
C VAL A 60 -22.23 -1.62 -17.14
N GLU A 61 -23.33 -2.17 -16.63
CA GLU A 61 -23.42 -2.61 -15.23
C GLU A 61 -22.39 -3.68 -14.89
N GLN A 62 -22.18 -4.66 -15.77
CA GLN A 62 -21.17 -5.70 -15.58
C GLN A 62 -19.75 -5.13 -15.58
N TYR A 63 -19.45 -4.19 -16.48
CA TYR A 63 -18.15 -3.52 -16.52
C TYR A 63 -17.91 -2.69 -15.26
N GLN A 64 -18.90 -1.89 -14.83
CA GLN A 64 -18.80 -1.08 -13.61
C GLN A 64 -18.54 -1.97 -12.39
N LYS A 65 -19.29 -3.07 -12.24
CA LYS A 65 -19.10 -4.00 -11.13
C LYS A 65 -17.70 -4.61 -11.13
N ARG A 66 -17.18 -4.97 -12.30
CA ARG A 66 -15.82 -5.51 -12.45
C ARG A 66 -14.77 -4.45 -12.11
N ASN A 67 -14.95 -3.22 -12.58
CA ASN A 67 -14.04 -2.11 -12.32
C ASN A 67 -13.96 -1.79 -10.82
N LEU A 68 -15.10 -1.74 -10.12
CA LEU A 68 -15.15 -1.56 -8.66
C LEU A 68 -14.40 -2.67 -7.92
N LEU A 69 -14.65 -3.93 -8.28
CA LEU A 69 -13.95 -5.08 -7.71
C LEU A 69 -12.43 -5.00 -7.92
N SER A 70 -11.98 -4.69 -9.14
CA SER A 70 -10.56 -4.51 -9.44
C SER A 70 -9.96 -3.34 -8.67
N ASN A 71 -10.69 -2.23 -8.56
CA ASN A 71 -10.24 -1.04 -7.82
C ASN A 71 -9.95 -1.36 -6.35
N ASP A 72 -10.89 -2.03 -5.68
CA ASP A 72 -10.74 -2.42 -4.28
C ASP A 72 -9.60 -3.42 -4.08
N LEU A 73 -9.46 -4.40 -4.98
CA LEU A 73 -8.34 -5.35 -4.95
C LEU A 73 -6.98 -4.63 -5.06
N TYR A 74 -6.85 -3.66 -5.97
CA TYR A 74 -5.59 -2.94 -6.14
C TYR A 74 -5.29 -1.99 -4.97
N LYS A 75 -6.31 -1.34 -4.39
CA LYS A 75 -6.15 -0.55 -3.15
C LYS A 75 -5.62 -1.40 -2.01
N ASN A 76 -6.22 -2.57 -1.79
CA ASN A 76 -5.82 -3.50 -0.73
C ASN A 76 -4.40 -4.03 -0.96
N SER A 77 -4.07 -4.36 -2.22
CA SER A 77 -2.72 -4.79 -2.59
C SER A 77 -1.68 -3.72 -2.30
N MET A 78 -1.96 -2.45 -2.66
CA MET A 78 -1.03 -1.36 -2.44
C MET A 78 -0.86 -1.01 -0.96
N ASN A 79 -1.95 -1.03 -0.17
CA ASN A 79 -1.89 -0.87 1.28
C ASN A 79 -1.03 -1.97 1.92
N THR A 80 -1.21 -3.22 1.51
CA THR A 80 -0.41 -4.35 1.99
C THR A 80 1.07 -4.17 1.62
N ALA A 81 1.36 -3.72 0.41
CA ALA A 81 2.73 -3.48 -0.04
C ALA A 81 3.40 -2.36 0.77
N ALA A 82 2.70 -1.26 1.03
CA ALA A 82 3.20 -0.17 1.85
C ALA A 82 3.44 -0.60 3.30
N GLN A 83 2.55 -1.41 3.89
CA GLN A 83 2.72 -1.95 5.23
C GLN A 83 3.96 -2.86 5.32
N ARG A 84 4.12 -3.76 4.34
CA ARG A 84 5.31 -4.64 4.27
C ARG A 84 6.58 -3.83 4.16
N TYR A 85 6.57 -2.77 3.36
CA TYR A 85 7.70 -1.86 3.23
C TYR A 85 7.99 -1.13 4.55
N THR A 86 6.97 -0.61 5.22
CA THR A 86 7.12 0.02 6.54
C THR A 86 7.80 -0.91 7.53
N ASN A 87 7.29 -2.14 7.66
CA ASN A 87 7.85 -3.13 8.56
C ASN A 87 9.31 -3.44 8.20
N MET A 88 9.60 -3.69 6.92
CA MET A 88 10.95 -4.00 6.46
C MET A 88 11.96 -2.89 6.78
N ILE A 89 11.59 -1.62 6.59
CA ILE A 89 12.47 -0.50 6.94
C ILE A 89 12.68 -0.44 8.45
N ASN A 90 11.63 -0.58 9.25
CA ASN A 90 11.74 -0.51 10.71
C ASN A 90 12.51 -1.71 11.30
N ASP A 91 12.36 -2.91 10.73
CA ASP A 91 13.18 -4.09 11.05
C ASP A 91 14.66 -3.84 10.75
N MET A 92 14.99 -3.12 9.67
CA MET A 92 16.38 -2.73 9.40
C MET A 92 16.90 -1.66 10.37
N ARG A 93 16.01 -0.82 10.93
CA ARG A 93 16.37 0.22 11.89
C ARG A 93 16.63 -0.32 13.30
N GLY A 94 16.02 -1.43 13.69
CA GLY A 94 16.26 -2.10 14.95
C GLY A 94 16.86 -3.49 14.75
N GLN A 95 18.13 -3.70 15.09
CA GLN A 95 18.77 -5.01 14.91
C GLN A 95 19.46 -5.50 16.19
N HIS A 96 19.50 -6.82 16.33
CA HIS A 96 20.38 -7.46 17.30
C HIS A 96 21.83 -7.37 16.82
N ILE A 97 22.68 -6.74 17.61
CA ILE A 97 24.11 -6.61 17.35
C ILE A 97 24.91 -7.38 18.39
N THR A 98 26.05 -7.93 17.96
CA THR A 98 27.07 -8.52 18.83
C THR A 98 28.31 -7.65 18.81
N LEU A 99 28.66 -7.08 19.95
CA LEU A 99 29.87 -6.28 20.13
C LEU A 99 30.99 -7.17 20.70
N TYR A 100 32.08 -7.33 19.96
CA TYR A 100 33.30 -7.98 20.45
C TYR A 100 34.26 -6.93 21.04
N TYR A 101 34.77 -7.17 22.24
CA TYR A 101 35.65 -6.22 22.93
C TYR A 101 36.76 -6.91 23.73
N ASP A 102 37.87 -6.20 23.92
CA ASP A 102 38.94 -6.62 24.84
C ASP A 102 39.00 -5.68 26.05
N VAL A 103 39.15 -6.27 27.24
CA VAL A 103 39.27 -5.52 28.49
C VAL A 103 40.75 -5.20 28.71
N ILE A 104 41.10 -3.91 28.68
CA ILE A 104 42.45 -3.45 29.01
C ILE A 104 42.47 -3.03 30.48
N ILE A 105 43.19 -3.78 31.31
CA ILE A 105 43.43 -3.41 32.71
C ILE A 105 44.70 -2.55 32.75
N ARG A 106 44.58 -1.28 33.16
CA ARG A 106 45.74 -0.43 33.41
C ARG A 106 46.33 -0.76 34.79
N GLU A 107 47.53 -1.33 34.82
CA GLU A 107 48.30 -1.41 36.06
C GLU A 107 48.75 -0.01 36.47
N LYS A 108 48.31 0.43 37.65
CA LYS A 108 48.76 1.68 38.26
C LYS A 108 50.17 1.44 38.80
N LYS A 109 51.21 1.90 38.08
CA LYS A 109 52.59 1.88 38.59
C LYS A 109 52.63 2.65 39.92
N ARG A 110 53.05 1.94 40.97
CA ARG A 110 53.37 2.52 42.29
C ARG A 110 54.67 3.31 42.22
#